data_AF-A0A931ZH65-F1
#
_entry.id   AF-A0A931ZH65-F1
#
_cell.length_a   1.000
_cell.length_b   1.000
_cell.length_c   1.000
_cell.angle_alpha   90.00
_cell.angle_beta   90.00
_cell.angle_gamma   90.00
#
_symmetry.space_group_name_H-M   'P 1'
#
loop_
_entity.id
_entity.type
_entity.pdbx_description
1 polymer ?
#
loop_
_entity_poly.entity_id
_entity_poly.type
_entity_poly.pdbx_seq_one_letter_code
_entity_poly.pdbx_strand_id
1 'polypeptide(L)'
;MLQLRGQTGWDVTAFILQTVLTLLTGGILVAQANGYDIDFRTLAVEKTGLLVLDVQPASAQVFVDEQELFERNGERVRQLLPGPVRIQVTNADYISWNHFAVIDSGLTKVFSKVRLFFKEPLIIRTRSVTKNEFLSPFIDSSLRLDQGEIWRIQGETARLITRLSRPILSATMLDEGHVVFQIEREIHILDLDGSNDINLLTLESDRAIQLISLYGGNVLGVLSEGILTEYQIS
;
A
#
# COMPACT_ATOMS: atom_id res chain seq x y z
N MET A 1 -1.67 -62.46 47.96
CA MET A 1 -0.47 -62.74 47.13
C MET A 1 -0.63 -61.90 45.85
N LEU A 2 -0.14 -60.67 45.85
CA LEU A 2 -0.29 -59.71 44.75
C LEU A 2 1.06 -59.60 44.03
N GLN A 3 1.14 -60.14 42.82
CA GLN A 3 2.32 -60.05 41.97
C GLN A 3 2.46 -58.62 41.42
N LEU A 4 3.46 -57.89 41.92
CA LEU A 4 3.94 -56.64 41.32
C LEU A 4 4.64 -56.99 40.00
N ARG A 5 3.87 -56.91 38.91
CA ARG A 5 4.29 -57.21 37.55
C ARG A 5 5.23 -56.12 37.05
N GLY A 6 6.40 -56.50 36.55
CA GLY A 6 7.43 -55.60 36.04
C GLY A 6 6.97 -54.78 34.83
N GLN A 7 6.50 -53.57 35.11
CA GLN A 7 6.07 -52.58 34.11
C GLN A 7 6.94 -51.31 34.15
N THR A 8 8.08 -51.33 34.85
CA THR A 8 8.82 -50.11 35.21
C THR A 8 9.68 -49.50 34.09
N GLY A 9 10.17 -50.29 33.13
CA GLY A 9 11.07 -49.77 32.08
C GLY A 9 10.36 -48.95 31.02
N TRP A 10 9.25 -49.47 30.49
CA TRP A 10 8.46 -48.81 29.45
C TRP A 10 7.82 -47.51 29.93
N ASP A 11 7.36 -47.49 31.19
CA ASP A 11 6.74 -46.31 31.79
C ASP A 11 7.74 -45.16 31.95
N VAL A 12 8.99 -45.45 32.34
CA VAL A 12 10.05 -44.44 32.46
C VAL A 12 10.46 -43.91 31.08
N THR A 13 10.63 -44.78 30.09
CA THR A 13 10.96 -44.35 28.72
C THR A 13 9.84 -43.49 28.11
N ALA A 14 8.58 -43.88 28.29
CA ALA A 14 7.43 -43.11 27.83
C ALA A 14 7.35 -41.74 28.52
N PHE A 15 7.59 -41.67 29.83
CA PHE A 15 7.63 -40.42 30.58
C PHE A 15 8.72 -39.47 30.09
N ILE A 16 9.93 -39.98 29.85
CA ILE A 16 11.04 -39.17 29.30
C ILE A 16 10.68 -38.64 27.91
N LEU A 17 10.17 -39.50 27.03
CA LEU A 17 9.77 -39.11 25.67
C LEU A 17 8.69 -38.01 25.69
N GLN A 18 7.66 -38.18 26.53
CA GLN A 18 6.59 -37.20 26.68
C GLN A 18 7.12 -35.87 27.21
N THR A 19 8.05 -35.91 28.16
CA THR A 19 8.67 -34.69 28.73
C THR A 19 9.47 -33.94 27.69
N VAL A 20 10.31 -34.65 26.92
CA VAL A 20 11.09 -34.06 25.83
C VAL A 20 10.17 -33.45 24.76
N LEU A 21 9.12 -34.18 24.35
CA LEU A 21 8.13 -33.69 23.40
C LEU A 21 7.45 -32.40 23.87
N THR A 22 7.09 -32.34 25.15
CA THR A 22 6.45 -31.16 25.76
C THR A 22 7.39 -29.96 25.76
N LEU A 23 8.66 -30.17 26.14
CA LEU A 23 9.67 -29.11 26.13
C LEU A 23 9.96 -28.59 24.72
N LEU A 24 10.06 -29.48 23.72
CA LEU A 24 10.26 -29.09 22.32
C LEU A 24 9.07 -28.29 21.79
N THR A 25 7.85 -28.77 22.02
CA THR A 25 6.63 -28.08 21.58
C THR A 25 6.51 -26.70 22.23
N GLY A 26 6.74 -26.62 23.55
CA GLY A 26 6.75 -25.35 24.27
C GLY A 26 7.82 -24.38 23.76
N GLY A 27 9.03 -24.88 23.51
CA GLY A 27 10.12 -24.09 22.94
C GLY A 27 9.80 -23.54 21.55
N ILE A 28 9.23 -24.37 20.66
CA ILE A 28 8.79 -23.96 19.32
C ILE A 28 7.70 -22.89 19.40
N LEU A 29 6.70 -23.09 20.28
CA LEU A 29 5.63 -22.11 20.47
C LEU A 29 6.15 -20.77 20.99
N VAL A 30 7.10 -20.77 21.95
CA VAL A 30 7.74 -19.56 22.43
C VAL A 30 8.57 -18.90 21.33
N ALA A 31 9.29 -19.66 20.51
CA ALA A 31 10.04 -19.14 19.38
C ALA A 31 9.10 -18.46 18.36
N GLN A 32 8.00 -19.12 17.99
CA GLN A 32 6.96 -18.55 17.11
C GLN A 32 6.32 -17.29 17.68
N ALA A 33 6.01 -17.28 18.98
CA ALA A 33 5.49 -16.09 19.65
C ALA A 33 6.48 -14.91 19.66
N ASN A 34 7.79 -15.19 19.60
CA ASN A 34 8.85 -14.18 19.45
C ASN A 34 9.17 -13.85 17.97
N GLY A 35 8.38 -14.37 17.03
CA GLY A 35 8.52 -14.10 15.60
C GLY A 35 9.60 -14.93 14.92
N TYR A 36 10.00 -16.08 15.46
CA TYR A 36 10.84 -17.05 14.76
C TYR A 36 9.99 -18.06 14.00
N ASP A 37 10.41 -18.39 12.80
CA ASP A 37 9.83 -19.47 12.03
C ASP A 37 10.93 -20.40 11.48
N ILE A 38 10.55 -21.64 11.18
CA ILE A 38 11.44 -22.66 10.67
C ILE A 38 11.13 -22.83 9.19
N ASP A 39 12.05 -22.42 8.32
CA ASP A 39 11.96 -22.76 6.92
C ASP A 39 12.32 -24.24 6.73
N PHE A 40 11.31 -25.09 6.56
CA PHE A 40 11.50 -26.52 6.36
C PHE A 40 12.24 -26.88 5.07
N ARG A 41 12.40 -25.94 4.12
CA ARG A 41 13.16 -26.17 2.88
C ARG A 41 14.66 -26.08 3.13
N THR A 42 15.08 -25.11 3.94
CA THR A 42 16.49 -24.83 4.24
C THR A 42 16.93 -25.35 5.62
N LEU A 43 15.98 -25.74 6.47
CA LEU A 43 16.16 -26.04 7.89
C LEU A 43 16.76 -24.87 8.67
N ALA A 44 16.61 -23.65 8.16
CA ALA A 44 17.03 -22.43 8.82
C ALA A 44 15.96 -21.95 9.81
N VAL A 45 16.42 -21.41 10.95
CA VAL A 45 15.57 -20.68 11.89
C VAL A 45 15.75 -19.21 11.59
N GLU A 46 14.69 -18.56 11.14
CA GLU A 46 14.73 -17.16 10.73
C GLU A 46 13.75 -16.32 11.53
N LYS A 47 14.11 -15.06 11.77
CA LYS A 47 13.21 -14.11 12.40
C LYS A 47 12.32 -13.51 11.33
N THR A 48 11.01 -13.73 11.43
CA THR A 48 9.99 -13.17 10.55
C THR A 48 10.00 -11.64 10.58
N GLY A 49 9.63 -11.04 9.44
CA GLY A 49 9.29 -9.63 9.38
C GLY A 49 7.79 -9.42 9.56
N LEU A 50 7.39 -8.20 9.86
CA LEU A 50 6.00 -7.80 10.03
C LEU A 50 5.58 -6.91 8.87
N LEU A 51 4.50 -7.24 8.17
CA LEU A 51 3.87 -6.38 7.18
C LEU A 51 2.62 -5.76 7.79
N VAL A 52 2.50 -4.44 7.71
CA VAL A 52 1.33 -3.66 8.15
C VAL A 52 0.82 -2.85 6.97
N LEU A 53 -0.48 -2.99 6.66
CA LEU A 53 -1.15 -2.30 5.57
C LEU A 53 -2.33 -1.50 6.12
N ASP A 54 -2.35 -0.19 5.85
CA ASP A 54 -3.52 0.67 6.01
C ASP A 54 -4.09 0.93 4.62
N VAL A 55 -5.34 0.50 4.42
CA VAL A 55 -5.96 0.36 3.11
C VAL A 55 -7.32 1.04 3.07
N GLN A 56 -7.52 1.88 2.06
CA GLN A 56 -8.80 2.53 1.76
C GLN A 56 -9.29 2.13 0.36
N PRO A 57 -10.56 1.71 0.19
CA PRO A 57 -11.58 1.57 1.23
C PRO A 57 -11.39 0.33 2.12
N ALA A 58 -12.02 0.34 3.31
CA ALA A 58 -11.96 -0.79 4.24
C ALA A 58 -12.52 -2.10 3.65
N SER A 59 -13.44 -2.03 2.68
CA SER A 59 -13.99 -3.20 1.99
C SER A 59 -13.03 -3.86 0.97
N ALA A 60 -11.84 -3.27 0.72
CA ALA A 60 -10.87 -3.84 -0.20
C ALA A 60 -10.29 -5.17 0.32
N GLN A 61 -10.09 -6.11 -0.59
CA GLN A 61 -9.41 -7.38 -0.32
C GLN A 61 -7.91 -7.21 -0.53
N VAL A 62 -7.12 -7.82 0.34
CA VAL A 62 -5.66 -7.75 0.29
C VAL A 62 -5.11 -9.15 0.09
N PHE A 63 -4.18 -9.30 -0.84
CA PHE A 63 -3.50 -10.55 -1.14
C PHE A 63 -1.99 -10.35 -0.99
N VAL A 64 -1.33 -11.29 -0.32
CA VAL A 64 0.13 -11.35 -0.23
C VAL A 64 0.57 -12.73 -0.72
N ASP A 65 1.32 -12.72 -1.82
CA ASP A 65 1.69 -13.92 -2.59
C ASP A 65 0.47 -14.82 -2.86
N GLU A 66 -0.57 -14.21 -3.43
CA GLU A 66 -1.85 -14.85 -3.81
C GLU A 66 -2.71 -15.35 -2.64
N GLN A 67 -2.22 -15.27 -1.41
CA GLN A 67 -2.99 -15.62 -0.22
C GLN A 67 -3.69 -14.39 0.37
N GLU A 68 -5.00 -14.51 0.53
CA GLU A 68 -5.84 -13.45 1.13
C GLU A 68 -5.42 -13.16 2.58
N LEU A 69 -5.30 -11.87 2.88
CA LEU A 69 -5.01 -11.33 4.18
C LEU A 69 -6.30 -10.87 4.85
N PHE A 70 -6.63 -11.53 5.96
CA PHE A 70 -7.75 -11.14 6.79
C PHE A 70 -7.36 -9.99 7.73
N GLU A 71 -8.32 -9.14 8.01
CA GLU A 71 -8.19 -8.04 8.96
C GLU A 71 -8.13 -8.57 10.41
N ARG A 72 -7.23 -7.99 11.21
CA ARG A 72 -7.11 -8.29 12.64
C ARG A 72 -7.09 -6.99 13.43
N ASN A 73 -8.14 -6.74 14.20
CA ASN A 73 -8.29 -5.54 15.05
C ASN A 73 -8.27 -4.20 14.27
N GLY A 74 -8.86 -4.14 13.07
CA GLY A 74 -8.86 -2.90 12.27
C GLY A 74 -7.64 -2.74 11.37
N GLU A 75 -6.59 -3.52 11.58
CA GLU A 75 -5.35 -3.46 10.81
C GLU A 75 -5.14 -4.75 10.00
N ARG A 76 -4.51 -4.63 8.83
CA ARG A 76 -4.10 -5.80 8.04
C ARG A 76 -2.64 -6.08 8.31
N VAL A 77 -2.41 -7.00 9.24
CA VAL A 77 -1.09 -7.35 9.76
C VAL A 77 -0.76 -8.80 9.46
N ARG A 78 0.43 -9.04 8.90
CA ARG A 78 0.93 -10.39 8.59
C ARG A 78 2.38 -10.55 9.01
N GLN A 79 2.68 -11.66 9.68
CA GLN A 79 4.06 -12.12 9.82
C GLN A 79 4.47 -12.89 8.57
N LEU A 80 5.63 -12.56 8.03
CA LEU A 80 6.14 -13.12 6.77
C LEU A 80 7.58 -13.56 6.96
N LEU A 81 7.96 -14.64 6.29
CA LEU A 81 9.37 -14.99 6.15
C LEU A 81 10.11 -13.86 5.42
N PRO A 82 11.38 -13.61 5.74
CA PRO A 82 12.19 -12.64 5.02
C PRO A 82 12.27 -12.96 3.53
N GLY A 83 12.21 -11.93 2.70
CA GLY A 83 12.30 -12.07 1.25
C GLY A 83 11.33 -11.21 0.46
N PRO A 84 11.36 -11.34 -0.87
CA PRO A 84 10.48 -10.61 -1.76
C PRO A 84 9.04 -11.12 -1.66
N VAL A 85 8.08 -10.19 -1.62
CA VAL A 85 6.64 -10.49 -1.60
C VAL A 85 5.89 -9.59 -2.57
N ARG A 86 4.83 -10.13 -3.17
CA ARG A 86 3.88 -9.37 -3.99
C ARG A 86 2.65 -9.07 -3.18
N ILE A 87 2.30 -7.78 -3.11
CA ILE A 87 1.11 -7.29 -2.44
C ILE A 87 0.13 -6.81 -3.51
N GLN A 88 -1.10 -7.28 -3.45
CA GLN A 88 -2.18 -6.83 -4.31
C GLN A 88 -3.36 -6.42 -3.46
N VAL A 89 -3.93 -5.26 -3.74
CA VAL A 89 -5.15 -4.76 -3.09
C VAL A 89 -6.20 -4.52 -4.15
N THR A 90 -7.38 -5.06 -3.95
CA THR A 90 -8.44 -5.06 -4.98
C THR A 90 -9.82 -4.84 -4.39
N ASN A 91 -10.69 -4.23 -5.19
CA ASN A 91 -12.10 -4.06 -4.92
C ASN A 91 -12.84 -3.98 -6.28
N ALA A 92 -14.10 -4.41 -6.34
CA ALA A 92 -14.83 -4.61 -7.60
C ALA A 92 -14.87 -3.34 -8.48
N ASP A 93 -15.15 -2.19 -7.87
CA ASP A 93 -15.36 -0.91 -8.58
C ASP A 93 -14.08 -0.05 -8.67
N TYR A 94 -12.97 -0.57 -8.17
CA TYR A 94 -11.72 0.16 -8.03
C TYR A 94 -10.59 -0.45 -8.86
N ILE A 95 -9.64 0.38 -9.24
CA ILE A 95 -8.40 -0.03 -9.89
C ILE A 95 -7.53 -0.73 -8.84
N SER A 96 -7.05 -1.93 -9.16
CA SER A 96 -6.23 -2.71 -8.23
C SER A 96 -4.87 -2.06 -8.02
N TRP A 97 -4.46 -1.95 -6.76
CA TRP A 97 -3.14 -1.49 -6.37
C TRP A 97 -2.18 -2.68 -6.26
N ASN A 98 -0.97 -2.54 -6.80
CA ASN A 98 0.02 -3.62 -6.80
C ASN A 98 1.37 -3.08 -6.35
N HIS A 99 2.05 -3.83 -5.48
CA HIS A 99 3.35 -3.43 -4.98
C HIS A 99 4.27 -4.63 -4.76
N PHE A 100 5.55 -4.41 -4.98
CA PHE A 100 6.59 -5.38 -4.72
C PHE A 100 7.47 -4.87 -3.59
N ALA A 101 7.55 -5.65 -2.51
CA ALA A 101 8.27 -5.29 -1.32
C ALA A 101 9.26 -6.39 -0.94
N VAL A 102 10.36 -6.00 -0.31
CA VAL A 102 11.24 -6.95 0.39
C VAL A 102 10.94 -6.83 1.88
N ILE A 103 10.64 -7.97 2.49
CA ILE A 103 10.47 -8.13 3.93
C ILE A 103 11.82 -8.45 4.54
N ASP A 104 12.28 -7.57 5.42
CA ASP A 104 13.54 -7.73 6.12
C ASP A 104 13.34 -8.51 7.43
N SER A 105 14.32 -9.33 7.80
CA SER A 105 14.26 -10.16 9.01
C SER A 105 14.12 -9.32 10.28
N GLY A 106 13.08 -9.58 11.06
CA GLY A 106 12.83 -8.92 12.33
C GLY A 106 12.44 -7.44 12.25
N LEU A 107 12.18 -6.90 11.05
CA LEU A 107 11.74 -5.53 10.84
C LEU A 107 10.26 -5.45 10.47
N THR A 108 9.67 -4.28 10.70
CA THR A 108 8.30 -3.97 10.28
C THR A 108 8.31 -3.15 8.99
N LYS A 109 7.64 -3.65 7.96
CA LYS A 109 7.32 -2.93 6.73
C LYS A 109 5.91 -2.38 6.83
N VAL A 110 5.78 -1.06 6.70
CA VAL A 110 4.49 -0.35 6.81
C VAL A 110 4.14 0.32 5.49
N PHE A 111 2.92 0.08 5.00
CA PHE A 111 2.30 0.86 3.94
C PHE A 111 1.05 1.53 4.50
N SER A 112 1.19 2.79 4.91
CA SER A 112 0.14 3.51 5.65
C SER A 112 -0.83 4.31 4.78
N LYS A 113 -0.69 4.27 3.45
CA LYS A 113 -1.46 5.10 2.50
C LYS A 113 -1.87 4.36 1.25
N VAL A 114 -2.25 3.09 1.39
CA VAL A 114 -2.72 2.31 0.24
C VAL A 114 -4.16 2.72 -0.06
N ARG A 115 -4.35 3.56 -1.08
CA ARG A 115 -5.68 4.02 -1.50
C ARG A 115 -6.01 3.46 -2.88
N LEU A 116 -7.20 2.91 -3.01
CA LEU A 116 -7.75 2.54 -4.30
C LEU A 116 -8.56 3.70 -4.90
N PHE A 117 -8.56 3.80 -6.22
CA PHE A 117 -9.31 4.80 -6.98
C PHE A 117 -10.35 4.12 -7.87
N PHE A 118 -11.50 4.78 -8.08
CA PHE A 118 -12.56 4.25 -8.94
C PHE A 118 -12.07 4.02 -10.36
N LYS A 119 -12.51 2.93 -10.99
CA LYS A 119 -12.28 2.68 -12.42
C LYS A 119 -12.91 3.75 -13.30
N GLU A 120 -14.08 4.22 -12.90
CA GLU A 120 -14.86 5.25 -13.59
C GLU A 120 -15.23 6.34 -12.58
N PRO A 121 -14.45 7.44 -12.49
CA PRO A 121 -14.76 8.54 -11.59
C PRO A 121 -16.09 9.21 -11.91
N LEU A 122 -16.87 9.54 -10.88
CA LEU A 122 -18.19 10.14 -11.04
C LEU A 122 -18.10 11.67 -11.02
N ILE A 123 -18.73 12.34 -12.00
CA ILE A 123 -18.89 13.80 -11.97
C ILE A 123 -19.96 14.14 -10.93
N ILE A 124 -19.55 14.77 -9.84
CA ILE A 124 -20.47 15.18 -8.77
C ILE A 124 -20.97 16.61 -8.96
N ARG A 125 -20.17 17.46 -9.61
CA ARG A 125 -20.50 18.88 -9.80
C ARG A 125 -19.74 19.50 -10.96
N THR A 126 -20.42 20.35 -11.72
CA THR A 126 -19.80 21.25 -12.70
C THR A 126 -20.33 22.66 -12.47
N ARG A 127 -19.43 23.65 -12.42
CA ARG A 127 -19.81 25.05 -12.25
C ARG A 127 -18.81 25.99 -12.91
N SER A 128 -19.29 27.16 -13.33
CA SER A 128 -18.42 28.27 -13.68
C SER A 128 -17.81 28.87 -12.41
N VAL A 129 -16.53 29.21 -12.48
CA VAL A 129 -15.78 29.86 -11.40
C VAL A 129 -15.13 31.14 -11.94
N THR A 130 -15.09 32.16 -11.10
CA THR A 130 -14.39 33.41 -11.43
C THR A 130 -12.91 33.28 -11.13
N LYS A 131 -12.05 34.02 -11.86
CA LYS A 131 -10.59 34.01 -11.65
C LYS A 131 -10.16 34.32 -10.21
N ASN A 132 -10.99 35.01 -9.44
CA ASN A 132 -10.69 35.38 -8.05
C ASN A 132 -11.03 34.27 -7.04
N GLU A 133 -11.89 33.32 -7.41
CA GLU A 133 -12.26 32.20 -6.52
C GLU A 133 -11.16 31.12 -6.46
N PHE A 134 -10.25 31.10 -7.45
CA PHE A 134 -9.15 30.14 -7.50
C PHE A 134 -7.85 30.83 -7.90
N LEU A 135 -7.04 31.19 -6.89
CA LEU A 135 -5.65 31.65 -7.03
C LEU A 135 -4.63 30.52 -6.80
N SER A 136 -5.06 29.26 -6.85
CA SER A 136 -4.12 28.15 -6.73
C SER A 136 -3.17 28.14 -7.94
N PRO A 137 -1.89 27.79 -7.78
CA PRO A 137 -1.00 27.59 -8.92
C PRO A 137 -1.38 26.33 -9.74
N PHE A 138 -0.93 26.25 -10.99
CA PHE A 138 -1.01 25.02 -11.81
C PHE A 138 -0.11 23.89 -11.28
N ILE A 139 0.88 24.27 -10.48
CA ILE A 139 1.86 23.37 -9.86
C ILE A 139 1.82 23.64 -8.37
N ASP A 140 1.51 22.61 -7.59
CA ASP A 140 1.59 22.66 -6.12
C ASP A 140 2.99 23.08 -5.67
N SER A 141 3.09 23.96 -4.67
CA SER A 141 4.39 24.48 -4.19
C SER A 141 5.29 23.43 -3.57
N SER A 142 4.74 22.29 -3.15
CA SER A 142 5.49 21.13 -2.70
C SER A 142 6.04 20.27 -3.84
N LEU A 143 5.73 20.63 -5.09
CA LEU A 143 6.17 19.95 -6.29
C LEU A 143 7.01 20.88 -7.18
N ARG A 144 7.98 20.28 -7.88
CA ARG A 144 8.70 20.92 -8.97
C ARG A 144 8.61 20.03 -10.20
N LEU A 145 8.18 20.63 -11.30
CA LEU A 145 8.14 19.99 -12.60
C LEU A 145 9.35 20.39 -13.43
N ASP A 146 9.98 19.41 -14.07
CA ASP A 146 11.05 19.63 -15.05
C ASP A 146 10.81 18.75 -16.27
N GLN A 147 10.18 19.32 -17.29
CA GLN A 147 9.74 18.62 -18.50
C GLN A 147 8.85 17.40 -18.19
N GLY A 148 9.43 16.20 -18.16
CA GLY A 148 8.77 14.93 -17.84
C GLY A 148 9.00 14.45 -16.41
N GLU A 149 9.65 15.24 -15.56
CA GLU A 149 9.98 14.85 -14.18
C GLU A 149 9.09 15.53 -13.16
N ILE A 150 8.65 14.76 -12.16
CA ILE A 150 8.02 15.28 -10.95
C ILE A 150 8.97 15.10 -9.79
N TRP A 151 9.29 16.20 -9.12
CA TRP A 151 10.09 16.23 -7.91
C TRP A 151 9.23 16.68 -6.74
N ARG A 152 9.33 15.97 -5.61
CA ARG A 152 8.77 16.43 -4.32
C ARG A 152 9.81 17.29 -3.60
N ILE A 153 9.43 18.51 -3.25
CA ILE A 153 10.24 19.40 -2.43
C ILE A 153 9.87 19.18 -0.95
N GLN A 154 10.88 18.91 -0.12
CA GLN A 154 10.76 18.77 1.33
C GLN A 154 11.86 19.60 2.00
N GLY A 155 11.51 20.80 2.45
CA GLY A 155 12.48 21.77 2.94
C GLY A 155 13.48 22.14 1.84
N GLU A 156 14.77 21.89 2.10
CA GLU A 156 15.85 22.15 1.14
C GLU A 156 16.15 20.97 0.21
N THR A 157 15.47 19.84 0.41
CA THR A 157 15.71 18.61 -0.38
C THR A 157 14.66 18.44 -1.46
N ALA A 158 15.07 17.91 -2.61
CA ALA A 158 14.17 17.50 -3.68
C ALA A 158 14.35 16.00 -3.92
N ARG A 159 13.24 15.26 -3.92
CA ARG A 159 13.20 13.83 -4.23
C ARG A 159 12.47 13.62 -5.55
N LEU A 160 13.10 12.91 -6.48
CA LEU A 160 12.44 12.49 -7.72
C LEU A 160 11.33 11.50 -7.37
N ILE A 161 10.10 11.78 -7.82
CA ILE A 161 8.97 10.86 -7.73
C ILE A 161 8.95 9.99 -8.99
N THR A 162 8.94 10.64 -10.17
CA THR A 162 8.89 9.93 -11.45
C THR A 162 9.54 10.73 -12.58
N ARG A 163 9.91 10.03 -13.64
CA ARG A 163 10.41 10.58 -14.90
C ARG A 163 9.67 9.89 -16.05
N LEU A 164 9.02 10.69 -16.87
CA LEU A 164 8.30 10.29 -18.06
C LEU A 164 9.00 10.82 -19.31
N SER A 165 8.78 10.16 -20.44
CA SER A 165 9.25 10.62 -21.75
C SER A 165 8.38 11.74 -22.35
N ARG A 166 7.21 12.01 -21.75
CA ARG A 166 6.23 13.01 -22.18
C ARG A 166 6.25 14.21 -21.21
N PRO A 167 5.99 15.44 -21.70
CA PRO A 167 5.96 16.62 -20.85
C PRO A 167 4.74 16.60 -19.92
N ILE A 168 4.97 17.00 -18.67
CA ILE A 168 3.94 17.11 -17.63
C ILE A 168 3.42 18.54 -17.63
N LEU A 169 2.12 18.68 -17.87
CA LEU A 169 1.48 19.98 -18.10
C LEU A 169 1.03 20.64 -16.78
N SER A 170 0.64 19.82 -15.81
CA SER A 170 0.18 20.25 -14.49
C SER A 170 0.35 19.13 -13.47
N ALA A 171 0.49 19.48 -12.20
CA ALA A 171 0.54 18.50 -11.12
C ALA A 171 0.11 19.10 -9.79
N THR A 172 -0.56 18.29 -8.97
CA THR A 172 -0.93 18.65 -7.60
C THR A 172 -0.79 17.46 -6.67
N MET A 173 -0.51 17.73 -5.39
CA MET A 173 -0.62 16.70 -4.36
C MET A 173 -2.10 16.38 -4.17
N LEU A 174 -2.47 15.10 -4.30
CA LEU A 174 -3.84 14.69 -3.99
C LEU A 174 -4.04 14.64 -2.47
N ASP A 175 -3.09 14.02 -1.81
CA ASP A 175 -3.01 13.87 -0.37
C ASP A 175 -1.53 13.72 0.00
N GLU A 176 -1.22 13.20 1.18
CA GLU A 176 0.17 13.04 1.60
C GLU A 176 0.90 11.83 0.98
N GLY A 177 0.19 10.99 0.21
CA GLY A 177 0.61 9.71 -0.36
C GLY A 177 0.64 9.66 -1.89
N HIS A 178 -0.12 10.53 -2.56
CA HIS A 178 -0.35 10.47 -4.01
C HIS A 178 -0.20 11.83 -4.69
N VAL A 179 0.23 11.79 -5.96
CA VAL A 179 0.28 12.95 -6.86
C VAL A 179 -0.69 12.72 -8.01
N VAL A 180 -1.45 13.74 -8.37
CA VAL A 180 -2.21 13.78 -9.62
C VAL A 180 -1.48 14.70 -10.59
N PHE A 181 -1.35 14.29 -11.84
CA PHE A 181 -0.70 15.09 -12.86
C PHE A 181 -1.32 14.88 -14.24
N GLN A 182 -1.11 15.83 -15.13
CA GLN A 182 -1.57 15.76 -16.51
C GLN A 182 -0.40 15.52 -17.47
N ILE A 183 -0.56 14.56 -18.37
CA ILE A 183 0.27 14.38 -19.55
C ILE A 183 -0.63 14.32 -20.78
N GLU A 184 -0.41 15.21 -21.75
CA GLU A 184 -1.26 15.33 -22.93
C GLU A 184 -2.76 15.44 -22.54
N ARG A 185 -3.57 14.47 -22.95
CA ARG A 185 -5.00 14.37 -22.67
C ARG A 185 -5.32 13.53 -21.43
N GLU A 186 -4.34 12.99 -20.74
CA GLU A 186 -4.55 12.02 -19.67
C GLU A 186 -4.29 12.67 -18.31
N ILE A 187 -5.15 12.37 -17.33
CA ILE A 187 -4.92 12.67 -15.92
C ILE A 187 -4.50 11.38 -15.26
N HIS A 188 -3.33 11.41 -14.65
CA HIS A 188 -2.72 10.29 -13.98
C HIS A 188 -2.68 10.50 -12.47
N ILE A 189 -2.80 9.41 -11.71
CA ILE A 189 -2.51 9.33 -10.28
C ILE A 189 -1.34 8.38 -10.09
N LEU A 190 -0.44 8.71 -9.15
CA LEU A 190 0.75 7.95 -8.85
C LEU A 190 1.09 8.01 -7.36
N ASP A 191 1.65 6.91 -6.84
CA ASP A 191 2.22 6.87 -5.50
C ASP A 191 3.52 7.70 -5.45
N LEU A 192 3.84 8.25 -4.28
CA LEU A 192 5.04 9.08 -4.11
C LEU A 192 6.38 8.35 -4.26
N ASP A 193 6.37 7.02 -4.30
CA ASP A 193 7.55 6.23 -4.65
C ASP A 193 7.71 6.01 -6.16
N GLY A 194 6.79 6.54 -6.97
CA GLY A 194 6.80 6.41 -8.42
C GLY A 194 6.10 5.15 -8.93
N SER A 195 5.45 4.38 -8.05
CA SER A 195 4.68 3.20 -8.42
C SER A 195 3.19 3.50 -8.65
N ASN A 196 2.46 2.52 -9.18
CA ASN A 196 1.02 2.59 -9.44
C ASN A 196 0.60 3.79 -10.29
N ASP A 197 1.25 3.97 -11.45
CA ASP A 197 0.84 4.97 -12.44
C ASP A 197 -0.49 4.56 -13.09
N ILE A 198 -1.54 5.30 -12.77
CA ILE A 198 -2.92 5.00 -13.17
C ILE A 198 -3.45 6.16 -13.99
N ASN A 199 -3.86 5.90 -15.25
CA ASN A 199 -4.70 6.84 -15.99
C ASN A 199 -6.11 6.83 -15.38
N LEU A 200 -6.46 7.93 -14.73
CA LEU A 200 -7.72 8.13 -14.03
C LEU A 200 -8.82 8.65 -14.97
N LEU A 201 -8.48 9.57 -15.87
CA LEU A 201 -9.40 10.28 -16.74
C LEU A 201 -8.72 10.65 -18.05
N THR A 202 -9.46 10.54 -19.16
CA THR A 202 -9.05 11.08 -20.46
C THR A 202 -9.88 12.32 -20.79
N LEU A 203 -9.20 13.42 -21.07
CA LEU A 203 -9.76 14.73 -21.41
C LEU A 203 -10.05 14.84 -22.90
N GLU A 204 -10.93 15.77 -23.24
CA GLU A 204 -11.25 16.12 -24.63
C GLU A 204 -10.11 16.86 -25.36
N SER A 205 -9.22 17.53 -24.61
CA SER A 205 -8.11 18.31 -25.17
C SER A 205 -6.82 18.11 -24.36
N ASP A 206 -5.69 18.41 -24.99
CA ASP A 206 -4.34 18.38 -24.41
C ASP A 206 -3.89 19.71 -23.80
N ARG A 207 -4.79 20.70 -23.71
CA ARG A 207 -4.50 21.97 -23.05
C ARG A 207 -4.20 21.73 -21.57
N ALA A 208 -3.21 22.44 -21.05
CA ALA A 208 -2.90 22.43 -19.62
C ALA A 208 -4.12 22.87 -18.81
N ILE A 209 -4.55 22.02 -17.89
CA ILE A 209 -5.63 22.29 -16.94
C ILE A 209 -5.05 22.54 -15.55
N GLN A 210 -5.84 23.13 -14.68
CA GLN A 210 -5.50 23.22 -13.28
C GLN A 210 -6.15 22.08 -12.51
N LEU A 211 -5.31 21.33 -11.79
CA LEU A 211 -5.72 20.24 -10.91
C LEU A 211 -5.80 20.73 -9.47
N ILE A 212 -6.85 20.31 -8.76
CA ILE A 212 -7.12 20.74 -7.39
C ILE A 212 -7.57 19.54 -6.57
N SER A 213 -6.87 19.25 -5.46
CA SER A 213 -7.36 18.30 -4.47
C SER A 213 -8.45 18.95 -3.62
N LEU A 214 -9.60 18.27 -3.51
CA LEU A 214 -10.73 18.69 -2.70
C LEU A 214 -11.09 17.59 -1.69
N TYR A 215 -11.68 17.99 -0.57
CA TYR A 215 -12.23 17.08 0.44
C TYR A 215 -11.26 15.97 0.91
N GLY A 216 -9.99 16.32 1.16
CA GLY A 216 -8.99 15.36 1.64
C GLY A 216 -8.50 14.36 0.59
N GLY A 217 -8.60 14.71 -0.69
CA GLY A 217 -8.13 13.88 -1.81
C GLY A 217 -9.16 12.88 -2.34
N ASN A 218 -10.41 12.92 -1.85
CA ASN A 218 -11.49 12.05 -2.36
C ASN A 218 -12.13 12.60 -3.64
N VAL A 219 -11.95 13.91 -3.89
CA VAL A 219 -12.49 14.59 -5.05
C VAL A 219 -11.37 15.33 -5.76
N LEU A 220 -11.28 15.11 -7.06
CA LEU A 220 -10.40 15.85 -7.95
C LEU A 220 -11.18 16.96 -8.65
N GLY A 221 -10.78 18.20 -8.41
CA GLY A 221 -11.22 19.35 -9.19
C GLY A 221 -10.36 19.51 -10.45
N VAL A 222 -11.01 19.56 -11.60
CA VAL A 222 -10.41 19.90 -12.89
C VAL A 222 -10.96 21.25 -13.33
N LEU A 223 -10.10 22.26 -13.34
CA LEU A 223 -10.43 23.60 -13.79
C LEU A 223 -9.87 23.85 -15.19
N SER A 224 -10.79 24.06 -16.14
CA SER A 224 -10.48 24.38 -17.54
C SER A 224 -11.37 25.53 -18.00
N GLU A 225 -10.76 26.57 -18.58
CA GLU A 225 -11.47 27.71 -19.18
C GLU A 225 -12.52 28.38 -18.27
N GLY A 226 -12.27 28.40 -16.95
CA GLY A 226 -13.19 28.98 -15.96
C GLY A 226 -14.37 28.07 -15.60
N ILE A 227 -14.32 26.79 -15.97
CA ILE A 227 -15.27 25.75 -15.57
C ILE A 227 -14.54 24.77 -14.66
N LEU A 228 -15.01 24.65 -13.43
CA LEU A 228 -14.56 23.65 -12.48
C LEU A 228 -15.49 22.44 -12.55
N THR A 229 -14.92 21.27 -12.85
CA THR A 229 -15.59 19.98 -12.77
C THR A 229 -14.98 19.18 -11.62
N GLU A 230 -15.83 18.71 -10.71
CA GLU A 230 -15.45 17.96 -9.51
C GLU A 230 -15.77 16.47 -9.77
N TYR A 231 -14.74 15.64 -9.72
CA TYR A 231 -14.80 14.19 -9.91
C TYR A 231 -14.62 13.49 -8.57
N GLN A 232 -15.55 12.62 -8.17
CA GLN A 232 -15.34 11.70 -7.07
C GLN A 232 -14.46 10.54 -7.55
N ILE A 233 -13.32 10.34 -6.90
CA ILE A 233 -12.27 9.43 -7.37
C ILE A 233 -11.96 8.30 -6.39
N SER A 234 -12.42 8.36 -5.14
CA SER A 234 -12.27 7.28 -4.14
C SER A 234 -13.45 7.19 -3.18
#